data_AF-E2BI15-F1
#
_entry.id   AF-E2BI15-F1
#
_cell.length_a   1.000
_cell.length_b   1.000
_cell.length_c   1.000
_cell.angle_alpha   90.00
_cell.angle_beta   90.00
_cell.angle_gamma   90.00
#
_symmetry.space_group_name_H-M   'P 1'
#
loop_
_entity.id
_entity.type
_entity.pdbx_description
1 polymer ?
#
loop_
_entity_poly.entity_id
_entity_poly.type
_entity_poly.pdbx_seq_one_letter_code
_entity_poly.pdbx_strand_id
1 'polypeptide(L)'
;NLKQHAVIVFLVKKDLKAIEIHSEMVNVLGESAPSKTMVCKWALKFQRGRTSIEDDPCSGPPKSASTPEFIEQIHIIVSEDSSVTTHEIAHII
;
A
#
# COMPACT_ATOMS: atom_id res chain seq x y z
N ASN A 1 -3.19 -6.63 -6.01
CA ASN A 1 -3.54 -6.61 -7.45
C ASN A 1 -2.48 -7.28 -8.35
N LEU A 2 -1.83 -8.36 -7.88
CA LEU A 2 -0.71 -8.99 -8.59
C LEU A 2 -1.02 -9.38 -10.04
N LYS A 3 -2.21 -9.95 -10.27
CA LYS A 3 -2.69 -10.35 -11.61
C LYS A 3 -2.80 -9.15 -12.57
N GLN A 4 -3.30 -8.01 -12.09
CA GLN A 4 -3.43 -6.80 -12.90
C GLN A 4 -2.05 -6.22 -13.24
N HIS A 5 -1.11 -6.20 -12.30
CA HIS A 5 0.25 -5.71 -12.54
C HIS A 5 1.00 -6.58 -13.56
N ALA A 6 0.78 -7.90 -13.54
CA ALA A 6 1.34 -8.82 -14.52
C ALA A 6 0.81 -8.55 -15.95
N VAL A 7 -0.49 -8.25 -16.08
CA VAL A 7 -1.06 -7.85 -17.38
C VAL A 7 -0.47 -6.52 -17.85
N ILE A 8 -0.35 -5.54 -16.95
CA ILE A 8 0.24 -4.23 -17.28
C ILE A 8 1.70 -4.40 -17.73
N VAL A 9 2.52 -5.19 -17.03
CA VAL A 9 3.93 -5.37 -17.43
C VAL A 9 4.06 -6.08 -18.78
N PHE A 10 3.17 -7.05 -19.05
CA PHE A 10 3.12 -7.74 -20.35
C PHE A 10 2.78 -6.76 -21.47
N LEU A 11 1.77 -5.90 -21.29
CA LEU A 11 1.36 -4.93 -22.31
C LEU A 11 2.36 -3.80 -22.50
N VAL A 12 3.05 -3.35 -21.45
CA VAL A 12 4.18 -2.41 -21.57
C VAL A 12 5.32 -3.02 -22.41
N LYS A 13 5.61 -4.31 -22.24
CA LYS A 13 6.60 -5.03 -23.07
C LYS A 13 6.17 -5.22 -24.52
N LYS A 14 4.90 -5.02 -24.84
CA LYS A 14 4.37 -4.95 -26.21
C LYS A 14 4.36 -3.52 -26.77
N ASP A 15 5.06 -2.59 -26.11
CA ASP A 15 5.17 -1.18 -26.48
C ASP A 15 3.84 -0.39 -26.50
N LEU A 16 2.84 -0.85 -25.73
CA LEU A 16 1.59 -0.11 -25.56
C LEU A 16 1.75 1.05 -24.59
N LYS A 17 1.11 2.18 -24.89
CA LYS A 17 1.01 3.34 -24.00
C LYS A 17 -0.02 3.06 -22.91
N ALA A 18 0.14 3.67 -21.74
CA ALA A 18 -0.75 3.46 -20.60
C ALA A 18 -2.24 3.69 -20.89
N ILE A 19 -2.57 4.61 -21.82
CA ILE A 19 -3.96 4.87 -22.24
C ILE A 19 -4.53 3.67 -23.01
N GLU A 20 -3.75 3.09 -23.92
CA GLU A 20 -4.14 1.92 -24.72
C GLU A 20 -4.27 0.69 -23.81
N ILE A 21 -3.34 0.51 -22.87
CA ILE A 21 -3.41 -0.54 -21.84
C ILE A 21 -4.71 -0.44 -21.05
N HIS A 22 -5.07 0.75 -20.57
CA HIS A 22 -6.32 0.93 -19.83
C HIS A 22 -7.55 0.62 -20.70
N SER A 23 -7.56 1.08 -21.96
CA SER A 23 -8.66 0.80 -22.89
C SER A 23 -8.83 -0.70 -23.12
N GLU A 24 -7.73 -1.42 -23.31
CA GLU A 24 -7.73 -2.88 -23.50
C GLU A 24 -8.24 -3.61 -22.25
N MET A 25 -7.76 -3.20 -21.07
CA MET A 25 -8.20 -3.80 -19.80
C MET A 25 -9.69 -3.53 -19.53
N VAL A 26 -10.20 -2.35 -19.86
CA VAL A 26 -11.64 -2.04 -19.76
C VAL A 26 -12.45 -2.85 -20.76
N ASN A 27 -11.98 -3.01 -22.00
CA ASN A 27 -12.67 -3.80 -23.02
C ASN A 27 -12.82 -5.28 -22.61
N VAL A 28 -11.81 -5.85 -21.94
CA VAL A 28 -11.82 -7.25 -21.51
C VAL A 28 -12.50 -7.46 -20.15
N LEU A 29 -12.29 -6.56 -19.18
CA LEU A 29 -12.70 -6.74 -17.78
C LEU A 29 -13.94 -5.93 -17.38
N GLY A 30 -14.38 -4.97 -18.20
CA GLY A 30 -15.50 -4.07 -17.90
C GLY A 30 -15.34 -3.38 -16.55
N GLU A 31 -16.32 -3.55 -15.67
CA GLU A 31 -16.35 -2.95 -14.32
C GLU A 31 -15.25 -3.46 -13.39
N SER A 32 -14.67 -4.64 -13.68
CA SER A 32 -13.57 -5.21 -12.90
C SER A 32 -12.19 -4.65 -13.30
N ALA A 33 -12.14 -3.74 -14.27
CA ALA A 33 -10.90 -3.16 -14.75
C ALA A 33 -10.25 -2.25 -13.69
N PRO A 34 -8.90 -2.22 -13.60
CA PRO A 34 -8.21 -1.26 -12.76
C PRO A 34 -8.45 0.18 -13.23
N SER A 35 -8.40 1.12 -12.30
CA SER A 35 -8.51 2.53 -12.63
C SER A 35 -7.37 3.00 -13.54
N LYS A 36 -7.67 3.97 -14.42
CA LYS A 36 -6.69 4.61 -15.31
C LYS A 36 -5.45 5.11 -14.56
N THR A 37 -5.63 5.72 -13.38
CA THR A 37 -4.53 6.21 -12.55
C THR A 37 -3.60 5.08 -12.09
N MET A 38 -4.16 3.94 -11.69
CA MET A 38 -3.38 2.76 -11.31
C MET A 38 -2.57 2.24 -12.50
N VAL A 39 -3.22 2.07 -13.66
CA VAL A 39 -2.56 1.61 -14.90
C VAL A 39 -1.41 2.53 -15.29
N CYS A 40 -1.63 3.85 -15.29
CA CYS A 40 -0.59 4.83 -15.60
C CYS A 40 0.60 4.76 -14.62
N LYS A 41 0.33 4.69 -13.31
CA LYS A 41 1.37 4.59 -12.28
C LYS A 41 2.25 3.36 -12.49
N TRP A 42 1.64 2.21 -12.75
CA TRP A 42 2.37 0.96 -12.97
C TRP A 42 3.09 0.92 -14.30
N ALA A 43 2.44 1.35 -15.39
CA ALA A 43 3.09 1.44 -16.69
C ALA A 43 4.36 2.30 -16.63
N LEU A 44 4.31 3.44 -15.93
CA LEU A 44 5.47 4.30 -15.72
C LEU A 44 6.57 3.61 -14.88
N LYS A 45 6.20 2.89 -13.82
CA LYS A 45 7.16 2.11 -13.02
C LYS A 45 7.89 1.07 -13.88
N PHE A 46 7.16 0.34 -14.72
CA PHE A 46 7.72 -0.69 -15.59
C PHE A 46 8.57 -0.09 -16.73
N GLN A 47 8.15 1.03 -17.32
CA GLN A 47 8.96 1.77 -18.30
C GLN A 47 10.29 2.27 -17.70
N ARG A 48 10.29 2.60 -16.40
CA ARG A 48 11.51 2.97 -15.65
C ARG A 48 12.39 1.78 -15.24
N GLY A 49 12.09 0.57 -15.72
CA GLY A 49 12.92 -0.62 -15.49
C GLY A 49 12.59 -1.41 -14.23
N ARG A 50 11.46 -1.13 -13.55
CA ARG A 50 10.99 -2.00 -12.45
C ARG A 50 10.67 -3.39 -13.02
N THR A 51 11.10 -4.44 -12.35
CA THR A 51 10.80 -5.83 -12.73
C THR A 51 9.80 -6.51 -11.78
N SER A 52 9.67 -6.02 -10.54
CA SER A 52 8.73 -6.57 -9.57
C SER A 52 7.30 -6.12 -9.83
N ILE A 53 6.40 -7.11 -9.87
CA ILE A 53 4.93 -6.96 -9.94
C ILE A 53 4.29 -6.79 -8.56
N GLU A 54 5.04 -7.05 -7.50
CA GLU A 54 4.58 -6.88 -6.13
C GLU A 54 4.59 -5.40 -5.76
N ASP A 55 3.64 -4.99 -4.93
CA ASP A 55 3.66 -3.67 -4.32
C ASP A 55 4.90 -3.51 -3.46
N ASP A 56 5.39 -2.28 -3.36
CA ASP A 56 6.43 -1.98 -2.37
C ASP A 56 5.89 -2.29 -0.98
N PRO A 57 6.71 -2.82 -0.05
CA PRO A 57 6.26 -3.07 1.31
C PRO A 57 5.62 -1.80 1.83
N CYS A 58 4.34 -1.91 2.21
CA CYS A 58 3.62 -0.78 2.74
C CYS A 58 4.39 -0.33 3.99
N SER A 59 4.95 0.88 3.95
CA SER A 59 5.43 1.52 5.15
C SER A 59 4.19 1.83 5.96
N GLY A 60 3.72 0.85 6.72
CA GLY A 60 2.77 1.08 7.79
C GLY A 60 3.35 2.13 8.76
N PRO A 61 2.53 2.62 9.69
CA PRO A 61 3.02 3.48 10.75
C PRO A 61 4.27 2.84 11.39
N PRO A 62 5.29 3.64 11.77
CA PRO A 62 6.43 3.08 12.46
C PRO A 62 5.93 2.29 13.66
N LYS A 63 6.45 1.07 13.83
CA LYS A 63 6.11 0.17 14.95
C LYS A 63 6.52 0.72 16.32
N SER A 64 6.83 2.01 16.42
CA SER A 64 7.19 2.72 17.65
C SER A 64 6.10 2.58 18.73
N ALA A 65 4.82 2.54 18.34
CA ALA A 65 3.71 2.29 19.26
C ALA A 65 3.56 0.81 19.69
N SER A 66 4.41 -0.08 19.19
CA SER A 66 4.42 -1.52 19.53
C SER A 66 5.83 -2.00 19.90
N THR A 67 6.73 -1.08 20.24
CA THR A 67 8.01 -1.46 20.84
C THR A 67 7.73 -2.03 22.23
N PRO A 68 8.51 -3.03 22.69
CA PRO A 68 8.38 -3.57 24.04
C PRO A 68 8.43 -2.47 25.10
N GLU A 69 9.27 -1.45 24.89
CA GLU A 69 9.42 -0.28 25.75
C GLU A 69 8.13 0.55 25.88
N PHE A 70 7.44 0.82 24.77
CA PHE A 70 6.18 1.56 24.78
C PHE A 70 5.04 0.74 25.41
N ILE A 71 5.02 -0.57 25.15
CA ILE A 71 4.05 -1.50 25.76
C ILE A 71 4.28 -1.57 27.28
N GLU A 72 5.53 -1.62 27.72
CA GLU A 72 5.90 -1.63 29.14
C GLU A 72 5.52 -0.32 29.84
N GLN A 73 5.76 0.84 29.20
CA GLN A 73 5.32 2.14 29.73
C GLN A 73 3.79 2.23 29.88
N ILE A 74 3.03 1.76 28.88
CA ILE A 74 1.56 1.69 28.98
C ILE A 74 1.14 0.76 30.11
N HIS A 75 1.81 -0.39 30.28
CA HIS A 75 1.51 -1.35 31.32
C HIS A 75 1.77 -0.77 32.73
N ILE A 76 2.84 0.03 32.91
CA ILE A 76 3.12 0.75 34.15
C ILE A 76 2.00 1.76 34.42
N ILE A 77 1.67 2.62 33.47
CA ILE A 77 0.64 3.67 33.62
C ILE A 77 -0.73 3.07 34.01
N VAL A 78 -1.15 1.99 33.34
CA VAL A 78 -2.42 1.30 33.63
C VAL A 78 -2.38 0.53 34.96
N SER A 79 -1.20 0.04 35.36
CA SER A 79 -1.02 -0.65 36.65
C SER A 79 -0.99 0.32 37.83
N GLU A 80 -0.54 1.56 37.61
CA GLU A 80 -0.51 2.63 38.62
C GLU A 80 -1.89 3.29 38.77
N ASP A 81 -2.62 3.49 37.68
CA ASP A 81 -3.99 4.02 37.69
C ASP A 81 -4.86 3.36 36.61
N SER A 82 -5.78 2.50 37.03
CA SER A 82 -6.71 1.83 36.11
C SER A 82 -7.80 2.74 35.54
N SER A 83 -7.93 3.99 36.04
CA SER A 83 -8.92 4.96 35.56
C SER A 83 -8.40 5.86 34.43
N VAL A 84 -7.12 5.72 34.07
CA VAL A 84 -6.48 6.49 33.01
C VAL A 84 -7.10 6.19 31.64
N THR A 85 -7.47 7.25 30.93
CA THR A 85 -8.08 7.15 29.60
C THR A 85 -7.01 7.06 28.51
N THR A 86 -7.35 6.46 27.37
CA THR A 86 -6.44 6.35 26.21
C THR A 86 -5.91 7.71 25.74
N HIS A 87 -6.69 8.78 25.92
CA HIS A 87 -6.29 10.14 25.57
C HIS A 87 -5.21 10.68 26.53
N GLU A 88 -5.35 10.41 27.83
CA GLU A 88 -4.35 10.79 28.83
C GLU A 88 -3.05 10.01 28.62
N ILE A 89 -3.15 8.69 28.36
CA ILE A 89 -1.99 7.86 28.02
C ILE A 89 -1.26 8.49 26.82
N ALA A 90 -1.95 8.80 25.72
CA ALA A 90 -1.35 9.42 24.53
C ALA A 90 -0.71 10.81 24.74
N HIS A 91 -0.92 11.45 25.89
CA HIS A 91 -0.27 12.71 26.26
C HIS A 91 0.92 12.52 27.22
N ILE A 92 1.02 11.34 27.83
CA ILE A 92 2.09 10.97 28.78
C ILE A 92 3.30 10.37 28.04
N ILE A 93 3.05 9.60 26.98
CA ILE A 93 4.02 8.96 26.06
C ILE A 93 4.27 9.81 24.82
#